data_AF-A0A193FEL3-F1
#
_entry.id   AF-A0A193FEL3-F1
#
_cell.length_a   1.000
_cell.length_b   1.000
_cell.length_c   1.000
_cell.angle_alpha   90.00
_cell.angle_beta   90.00
_cell.angle_gamma   90.00
#
_symmetry.space_group_name_H-M   'P 1'
#
loop_
_entity.id
_entity.type
_entity.pdbx_description
1 polymer ?
#
loop_
_entity_poly.entity_id
_entity_poly.type
_entity_poly.pdbx_seq_one_letter_code
_entity_poly.pdbx_strand_id
1 'polypeptide(L)'
;MARTGQPALQRQLQRGGELDAAALDRQSVVEAAGELRAALYVADCDRARSRSAVFRAIAKAVDFPMHFRSFDELSDCLSDTVLDQKVGVVLWLHKLHSGDPALEEDAAHIVSICQDVTEYARENGRLFAYIVEHAGAHPAAEPGVAAAPYGEAD
;
A
#
# COMPACT_ATOMS: atom_id res chain seq x y z
N MET A 1 -24.24 11.78 13.42
CA MET A 1 -24.23 11.56 11.95
C MET A 1 -22.77 11.26 11.63
N ALA A 2 -22.30 10.10 11.15
CA ALA A 2 -22.91 9.03 10.35
C ALA A 2 -22.38 7.64 10.81
N ARG A 3 -23.26 6.63 10.94
CA ARG A 3 -22.87 5.20 11.09
C ARG A 3 -23.18 4.39 9.83
N THR A 4 -23.64 5.03 8.76
CA THR A 4 -24.06 4.35 7.52
C THR A 4 -22.88 4.07 6.58
N GLY A 5 -21.77 4.82 6.71
CA GLY A 5 -20.55 4.65 5.91
C GLY A 5 -19.66 3.49 6.34
N GLN A 6 -19.49 3.27 7.65
CA GLN A 6 -18.71 2.16 8.22
C GLN A 6 -19.11 0.76 7.70
N PRO A 7 -20.40 0.35 7.69
CA PRO A 7 -20.78 -0.96 7.15
C PRO A 7 -20.63 -1.05 5.63
N ALA A 8 -20.61 0.08 4.91
CA ALA A 8 -20.30 0.08 3.48
C ALA A 8 -18.80 -0.14 3.25
N LEU A 9 -17.94 0.55 4.01
CA LEU A 9 -16.48 0.38 3.96
C LEU A 9 -16.05 -1.04 4.35
N GLN A 10 -16.64 -1.62 5.39
CA GLN A 10 -16.37 -3.01 5.77
C GLN A 10 -16.71 -3.99 4.65
N ARG A 11 -17.84 -3.80 3.96
CA ARG A 11 -18.18 -4.62 2.79
C ARG A 11 -17.19 -4.44 1.64
N GLN A 12 -16.68 -3.23 1.44
CA GLN A 12 -15.65 -2.98 0.44
C GLN A 12 -14.33 -3.67 0.80
N LEU A 13 -13.89 -3.59 2.07
CA LEU A 13 -12.71 -4.29 2.57
C LEU A 13 -12.85 -5.82 2.47
N GLN A 14 -14.02 -6.36 2.79
CA GLN A 14 -14.31 -7.79 2.65
C GLN A 14 -14.34 -8.25 1.18
N ARG A 15 -14.80 -7.40 0.26
CA ARG A 15 -14.73 -7.68 -1.18
C ARG A 15 -13.28 -7.70 -1.68
N GLY A 16 -12.40 -6.97 -1.01
CA GLY A 16 -11.00 -6.80 -1.42
C GLY A 16 -10.84 -5.88 -2.62
N GLY A 17 -9.60 -5.77 -3.08
CA GLY A 17 -9.21 -4.96 -4.22
C GLY A 17 -8.95 -3.49 -3.89
N GLU A 18 -8.91 -2.67 -4.94
CA GLU A 18 -8.64 -1.24 -4.80
C GLU A 18 -9.81 -0.51 -4.15
N LEU A 19 -9.47 0.35 -3.19
CA LEU A 19 -10.38 1.28 -2.57
C LEU A 19 -9.99 2.71 -2.92
N ASP A 20 -10.99 3.52 -3.27
CA ASP A 20 -10.80 4.92 -3.65
C ASP A 20 -10.34 5.76 -2.46
N ALA A 21 -9.06 6.15 -2.45
CA ALA A 21 -8.47 6.96 -1.40
C ALA A 21 -9.15 8.32 -1.23
N ALA A 22 -9.71 8.92 -2.30
CA ALA A 22 -10.36 10.23 -2.24
C ALA A 22 -11.70 10.19 -1.49
N ALA A 23 -12.32 9.01 -1.42
CA ALA A 23 -13.59 8.79 -0.74
C ALA A 23 -13.43 8.30 0.71
N LEU A 24 -12.20 8.12 1.19
CA LEU A 24 -11.91 7.48 2.47
C LEU A 24 -11.16 8.41 3.41
N ASP A 25 -11.57 8.41 4.68
CA ASP A 25 -10.78 8.99 5.75
C ASP A 25 -9.95 7.89 6.45
N ARG A 26 -8.74 8.25 6.88
CA ARG A 26 -7.80 7.30 7.49
C ARG A 26 -8.35 6.64 8.74
N GLN A 27 -9.10 7.37 9.54
CA GLN A 27 -9.62 6.87 10.79
C GLN A 27 -10.69 5.79 10.54
N SER A 28 -11.59 6.00 9.58
CA SER A 28 -12.60 5.01 9.18
C SER A 28 -11.98 3.73 8.64
N VAL A 29 -10.87 3.81 7.90
CA VAL A 29 -10.15 2.61 7.42
C VAL A 29 -9.54 1.84 8.59
N VAL A 30 -8.90 2.53 9.54
CA VAL A 30 -8.34 1.91 10.76
C VAL A 30 -9.44 1.24 11.57
N GLU A 31 -10.56 1.93 11.79
CA GLU A 31 -11.72 1.40 12.51
C GLU A 31 -12.30 0.18 11.79
N ALA A 32 -12.55 0.27 10.48
CA ALA A 32 -13.14 -0.82 9.70
C ALA A 32 -12.21 -2.05 9.61
N ALA A 33 -10.90 -1.85 9.41
CA ALA A 33 -9.93 -2.95 9.44
C ALA A 33 -9.86 -3.61 10.82
N GLY A 34 -9.88 -2.82 11.89
CA GLY A 34 -9.92 -3.29 13.28
C GLY A 34 -11.17 -4.09 13.61
N GLU A 35 -12.35 -3.64 13.16
CA GLU A 35 -13.62 -4.36 13.33
C GLU A 35 -13.63 -5.69 12.59
N LEU A 36 -13.03 -5.73 11.39
CA LEU A 36 -12.82 -6.97 10.63
C LEU A 36 -11.71 -7.85 11.21
N ARG A 37 -10.87 -7.32 12.11
CA ARG A 37 -9.63 -7.94 12.59
C ARG A 37 -8.66 -8.28 11.46
N ALA A 38 -8.69 -7.49 10.39
CA ALA A 38 -7.70 -7.55 9.32
C ALA A 38 -6.42 -6.80 9.76
N ALA A 39 -5.26 -7.26 9.29
CA ALA A 39 -4.01 -6.54 9.52
C ALA A 39 -3.96 -5.31 8.61
N LEU A 40 -3.75 -4.12 9.18
CA LEU A 40 -3.57 -2.89 8.42
C LEU A 40 -2.09 -2.52 8.37
N TYR A 41 -1.54 -2.44 7.16
CA TYR A 41 -0.17 -1.98 6.91
C TYR A 41 -0.19 -0.66 6.16
N VAL A 42 0.61 0.31 6.60
CA VAL A 42 0.72 1.63 5.96
C VAL A 42 2.16 1.81 5.48
N ALA A 43 2.33 1.78 4.17
CA ALA A 43 3.59 2.06 3.49
C ALA A 43 3.67 3.55 3.18
N ASP A 44 4.58 4.27 3.85
CA ASP A 44 4.83 5.68 3.61
C ASP A 44 5.75 5.88 2.39
N CYS A 45 5.16 6.29 1.28
CA CYS A 45 5.81 6.51 0.00
C CYS A 45 6.10 8.00 -0.29
N ASP A 46 5.81 8.93 0.63
CA ASP A 46 6.02 10.39 0.47
C ASP A 46 7.44 10.73 0.02
N ARG A 47 8.36 9.88 0.43
CA ARG A 47 9.79 10.01 0.23
C ARG A 47 10.30 9.17 -0.96
N ALA A 48 9.50 8.24 -1.46
CA ALA A 48 9.92 7.34 -2.51
C ALA A 48 10.02 8.05 -3.86
N ARG A 49 11.25 8.15 -4.38
CA ARG A 49 11.58 8.74 -5.70
C ARG A 49 12.01 7.69 -6.73
N SER A 50 11.89 6.41 -6.41
CA SER A 50 12.26 5.29 -7.28
C SER A 50 11.59 3.99 -6.84
N ARG A 51 11.49 3.00 -7.72
CA ARG A 51 10.95 1.66 -7.41
C ARG A 51 11.53 1.08 -6.13
N SER A 52 12.86 1.10 -5.99
CA SER A 52 13.53 0.55 -4.81
C SER A 52 13.14 1.29 -3.53
N ALA A 53 12.83 2.58 -3.59
CA ALA A 53 12.36 3.32 -2.42
C ALA A 53 10.92 2.94 -2.05
N VAL A 54 10.04 2.72 -3.03
CA VAL A 54 8.67 2.20 -2.79
C VAL A 54 8.73 0.79 -2.20
N PHE A 55 9.58 -0.08 -2.76
CA PHE A 55 9.82 -1.43 -2.25
C PHE A 55 10.28 -1.42 -0.79
N ARG A 56 11.18 -0.51 -0.41
CA ARG A 56 11.58 -0.36 1.00
C ARG A 56 10.44 0.13 1.89
N ALA A 57 9.61 1.05 1.41
CA ALA A 57 8.44 1.52 2.16
C ALA A 57 7.46 0.38 2.44
N ILE A 58 7.19 -0.45 1.43
CA ILE A 58 6.33 -1.64 1.58
C ILE A 58 6.97 -2.66 2.52
N ALA A 59 8.24 -3.05 2.28
CA ALA A 59 8.95 -4.01 3.11
C ALA A 59 8.96 -3.59 4.58
N LYS A 60 9.22 -2.31 4.87
CA LYS A 60 9.16 -1.76 6.22
C LYS A 60 7.76 -1.84 6.83
N ALA A 61 6.71 -1.58 6.04
CA ALA A 61 5.34 -1.60 6.52
C ALA A 61 4.86 -3.01 6.89
N VAL A 62 5.25 -4.02 6.11
CA VAL A 62 4.88 -5.43 6.36
C VAL A 62 5.91 -6.19 7.22
N ASP A 63 6.87 -5.47 7.81
CA ASP A 63 7.97 -6.01 8.63
C ASP A 63 8.79 -7.12 7.93
N PHE A 64 9.05 -6.94 6.63
CA PHE A 64 9.87 -7.85 5.84
C PHE A 64 11.37 -7.52 6.04
N PRO A 65 12.20 -8.48 6.50
CA PRO A 65 13.58 -8.22 6.90
C PRO A 65 14.55 -7.98 5.73
N MET A 66 14.12 -8.23 4.49
CA MET A 66 14.94 -8.12 3.29
C MET A 66 14.43 -7.02 2.37
N HIS A 67 15.23 -6.66 1.37
CA HIS A 67 14.81 -5.75 0.31
C HIS A 67 14.33 -6.52 -0.90
N PHE A 68 13.18 -6.14 -1.47
CA PHE A 68 12.73 -6.67 -2.75
C PHE A 68 13.68 -6.24 -3.86
N ARG A 69 14.08 -7.21 -4.69
CA ARG A 69 14.91 -7.02 -5.88
C ARG A 69 14.09 -7.05 -7.16
N SER A 70 12.93 -7.68 -7.14
CA SER A 70 12.01 -7.79 -8.27
C SER A 70 10.55 -7.60 -7.83
N PHE A 71 9.68 -7.45 -8.83
CA PHE A 71 8.23 -7.47 -8.64
C PHE A 71 7.72 -8.84 -8.18
N ASP A 72 8.36 -9.92 -8.61
CA ASP A 72 8.02 -11.27 -8.16
C ASP A 72 8.28 -11.42 -6.65
N GLU A 73 9.43 -10.94 -6.15
CA GLU A 73 9.72 -10.97 -4.70
C GLU A 73 8.71 -10.15 -3.88
N LEU A 74 8.19 -9.05 -4.44
CA LEU A 74 7.11 -8.28 -3.81
C LEU A 74 5.80 -9.08 -3.80
N SER A 75 5.44 -9.70 -4.94
CA SER A 75 4.21 -10.51 -5.07
C SER A 75 4.22 -11.69 -4.10
N ASP A 76 5.33 -12.43 -4.03
CA ASP A 76 5.51 -13.56 -3.13
C ASP A 76 5.38 -13.10 -1.68
N CYS A 77 6.06 -12.01 -1.31
CA CYS A 77 6.01 -11.48 0.05
C CYS A 77 4.60 -11.05 0.46
N LEU A 78 3.86 -10.35 -0.40
CA LEU A 78 2.49 -9.94 -0.09
C LEU A 78 1.55 -11.15 0.00
N SER A 79 1.76 -12.16 -0.86
CA SER A 79 0.99 -13.42 -0.84
C SER A 79 1.23 -14.19 0.47
N ASP A 80 2.49 -14.34 0.89
CA ASP A 80 2.85 -14.95 2.18
C ASP A 80 2.27 -14.15 3.35
N THR A 81 2.40 -12.82 3.32
CA THR A 81 1.82 -11.92 4.34
C THR A 81 0.32 -12.12 4.47
N VAL A 82 -0.40 -12.28 3.35
CA VAL A 82 -1.84 -12.56 3.34
C VAL A 82 -2.16 -13.91 4.01
N LEU A 83 -1.39 -14.95 3.72
CA LEU A 83 -1.61 -16.28 4.27
C LEU A 83 -1.32 -16.36 5.77
N ASP A 84 -0.33 -15.60 6.24
CA ASP A 84 0.03 -15.49 7.65
C ASP A 84 -1.09 -14.83 8.48
N GLN A 85 -1.91 -13.98 7.86
CA GLN A 85 -3.06 -13.37 8.51
C GLN A 85 -4.28 -14.29 8.49
N LYS A 86 -4.95 -14.43 9.64
CA LYS A 86 -6.17 -15.26 9.76
C LYS A 86 -7.34 -14.75 8.93
N VAL A 87 -7.51 -13.43 8.89
CA VAL A 87 -8.61 -12.76 8.17
C VAL A 87 -8.11 -12.27 6.82
N GLY A 88 -6.97 -11.59 6.82
CA GLY A 88 -6.36 -11.00 5.65
C GLY A 88 -5.74 -9.65 5.94
N VAL A 89 -5.45 -8.90 4.88
CA VAL A 89 -4.58 -7.73 4.91
C VAL A 89 -5.26 -6.53 4.24
N VAL A 90 -5.03 -5.36 4.80
CA VAL A 90 -5.33 -4.05 4.20
C VAL A 90 -4.00 -3.32 4.02
N LEU A 91 -3.61 -3.04 2.78
CA LEU A 91 -2.38 -2.33 2.45
C LEU A 91 -2.69 -0.90 2.02
N TRP A 92 -2.14 0.09 2.71
CA TRP A 92 -2.23 1.49 2.33
C TRP A 92 -0.89 1.98 1.80
N LEU A 93 -0.84 2.30 0.50
CA LEU A 93 0.26 3.01 -0.14
C LEU A 93 0.05 4.52 0.04
N HIS A 94 0.55 5.07 1.14
CA HIS A 94 0.37 6.48 1.49
C HIS A 94 1.30 7.35 0.65
N LYS A 95 0.74 8.35 -0.04
CA LYS A 95 1.46 9.30 -0.88
C LYS A 95 2.39 8.66 -1.93
N LEU A 96 1.84 7.74 -2.73
CA LEU A 96 2.55 7.21 -3.88
C LEU A 96 2.63 8.26 -4.99
N HIS A 97 3.83 8.66 -5.36
CA HIS A 97 4.09 9.67 -6.41
C HIS A 97 3.98 9.08 -7.82
N SER A 98 2.84 8.48 -8.15
CA SER A 98 2.61 7.82 -9.46
C SER A 98 2.56 8.79 -10.64
N GLY A 99 2.50 10.10 -10.40
CA GLY A 99 2.56 11.13 -11.44
C GLY A 99 3.99 11.57 -11.76
N ASP A 100 4.99 11.04 -11.07
CA ASP A 100 6.39 11.25 -11.42
C ASP A 100 6.78 10.31 -12.58
N PRO A 101 7.29 10.82 -13.71
CA PRO A 101 7.73 9.98 -14.83
C PRO A 101 8.75 8.90 -14.44
N ALA A 102 9.53 9.11 -13.38
CA ALA A 102 10.47 8.12 -12.86
C ALA A 102 9.82 6.94 -12.11
N LEU A 103 8.51 7.05 -11.82
CA LEU A 103 7.74 6.09 -11.04
C LEU A 103 6.43 5.65 -11.68
N GLU A 104 5.96 6.31 -12.73
CA GLU A 104 4.65 6.04 -13.35
C GLU A 104 4.48 4.57 -13.73
N GLU A 105 5.41 4.01 -14.52
CA GLU A 105 5.36 2.61 -14.95
C GLU A 105 5.49 1.64 -13.77
N ASP A 106 6.44 1.90 -12.86
CA ASP A 106 6.67 1.06 -11.68
C ASP A 106 5.47 1.10 -10.72
N ALA A 107 4.82 2.25 -10.54
CA ALA A 107 3.63 2.41 -9.72
C ALA A 107 2.45 1.63 -10.33
N ALA A 108 2.26 1.69 -11.65
CA ALA A 108 1.26 0.90 -12.34
C ALA A 108 1.49 -0.60 -12.16
N HIS A 109 2.75 -1.07 -12.24
CA HIS A 109 3.09 -2.46 -11.97
C HIS A 109 2.82 -2.87 -10.52
N ILE A 110 3.13 -2.02 -9.53
CA ILE A 110 2.81 -2.29 -8.12
C ILE A 110 1.30 -2.44 -7.91
N VAL A 111 0.49 -1.59 -8.56
CA VAL A 111 -0.97 -1.71 -8.53
C VAL A 111 -1.43 -3.03 -9.16
N SER A 112 -0.86 -3.42 -10.30
CA SER A 112 -1.15 -4.72 -10.94
C SER A 112 -0.87 -5.89 -9.98
N ILE A 113 0.26 -5.88 -9.28
CA ILE A 113 0.60 -6.92 -8.29
C ILE A 113 -0.41 -6.92 -7.15
N CYS A 114 -0.84 -5.76 -6.68
CA CYS A 114 -1.89 -5.68 -5.65
C CYS A 114 -3.22 -6.29 -6.13
N GLN A 115 -3.54 -6.17 -7.43
CA GLN A 115 -4.71 -6.83 -8.04
C GLN A 115 -4.52 -8.35 -8.06
N ASP A 116 -3.36 -8.83 -8.49
CA ASP A 116 -3.06 -10.27 -8.53
C ASP A 116 -3.10 -10.89 -7.12
N VAL A 117 -2.52 -10.20 -6.12
CA VAL A 117 -2.57 -10.62 -4.71
C VAL A 117 -4.01 -10.58 -4.15
N THR A 118 -4.85 -9.66 -4.64
CA THR A 118 -6.28 -9.65 -4.29
C THR A 118 -6.97 -10.93 -4.74
N GLU A 119 -6.72 -11.34 -5.98
CA GLU A 119 -7.29 -12.58 -6.52
C GLU A 119 -6.76 -13.80 -5.74
N TYR A 120 -5.45 -13.85 -5.53
CA TYR A 120 -4.82 -14.91 -4.74
C TYR A 120 -5.39 -15.01 -3.31
N ALA A 121 -5.55 -13.88 -2.63
CA ALA A 121 -6.16 -13.84 -1.30
C ALA A 121 -7.57 -14.43 -1.31
N ARG A 122 -8.38 -14.04 -2.30
CA ARG A 122 -9.76 -14.49 -2.45
C ARG A 122 -9.83 -16.00 -2.66
N GLU A 123 -8.98 -16.56 -3.54
CA GLU A 123 -8.89 -18.00 -3.79
C GLU A 123 -8.51 -18.79 -2.53
N ASN A 124 -7.73 -18.18 -1.63
CA ASN A 124 -7.31 -18.76 -0.36
C ASN A 124 -8.25 -18.44 0.82
N GLY A 125 -9.42 -17.85 0.55
CA GLY A 125 -10.41 -17.50 1.59
C GLY A 125 -9.89 -16.44 2.57
N ARG A 126 -9.03 -15.54 2.10
CA ARG A 126 -8.54 -14.36 2.80
C ARG A 126 -9.05 -13.10 2.10
N LEU A 127 -9.04 -11.98 2.83
CA LEU A 127 -9.21 -10.67 2.20
C LEU A 127 -7.86 -10.04 1.91
N PHE A 128 -7.75 -9.37 0.78
CA PHE A 128 -6.70 -8.38 0.53
C PHE A 128 -7.34 -7.17 -0.10
N ALA A 129 -7.27 -6.04 0.60
CA ALA A 129 -7.73 -4.75 0.11
C ALA A 129 -6.55 -3.79 0.07
N TYR A 130 -6.53 -2.88 -0.89
CA TYR A 130 -5.46 -1.89 -0.97
C TYR A 130 -5.98 -0.50 -1.29
N ILE A 131 -5.28 0.51 -0.78
CA ILE A 131 -5.58 1.92 -0.98
C ILE A 131 -4.35 2.57 -1.58
N VAL A 132 -4.52 3.29 -2.69
CA VAL A 132 -3.45 4.05 -3.33
C VAL A 132 -3.76 5.54 -3.17
N GLU A 133 -3.00 6.21 -2.31
CA GLU A 133 -3.10 7.66 -2.17
C GLU A 133 -2.08 8.34 -3.08
N HIS A 134 -2.54 8.83 -4.23
CA HIS A 134 -1.67 9.45 -5.22
C HIS A 134 -1.24 10.85 -4.80
N ALA A 135 0.07 11.10 -4.71
CA ALA A 135 0.64 12.41 -4.35
C ALA A 135 1.10 13.26 -5.54
N GLY A 136 0.81 12.83 -6.77
CA GLY A 136 1.26 13.51 -7.99
C GLY A 136 2.79 13.42 -8.20
N ALA A 137 3.34 14.32 -9.02
CA ALA A 137 4.79 14.38 -9.24
C ALA A 137 5.52 14.96 -8.02
N HIS A 138 6.75 14.49 -7.78
CA HIS A 138 7.62 15.15 -6.81
C HIS A 138 7.89 16.61 -7.21
N PRO A 139 7.96 17.54 -6.24
CA PRO A 139 8.44 18.88 -6.55
C PRO A 139 9.86 18.79 -7.13
N ALA A 140 10.10 19.53 -8.21
CA ALA A 140 11.41 19.62 -8.83
C ALA A 140 12.44 20.00 -7.76
N ALA A 141 13.58 19.30 -7.72
CA ALA A 141 14.65 19.66 -6.81
C ALA A 141 15.11 21.09 -7.11
N GLU A 142 15.18 21.95 -6.08
CA GLU A 142 15.78 23.27 -6.25
C GLU A 142 17.24 23.10 -6.73
N PRO A 143 17.65 23.75 -7.82
CA PRO A 143 19.01 23.62 -8.32
C PRO A 143 20.01 24.07 -7.25
N GLY A 144 20.83 23.14 -6.76
CA GLY A 144 21.85 23.38 -5.74
C GLY A 144 21.55 22.79 -4.35
N VAL A 145 20.38 22.20 -4.12
CA VAL A 145 20.09 21.46 -2.88
C VAL A 145 20.19 19.96 -3.17
N ALA A 146 21.26 19.33 -2.69
CA ALA A 146 21.37 17.87 -2.72
C ALA A 146 20.18 17.26 -1.98
N ALA A 147 19.50 16.30 -2.62
CA ALA A 147 18.46 15.53 -1.94
C ALA A 147 19.05 14.91 -0.67
N ALA A 148 18.39 15.09 0.48
CA ALA A 148 18.83 14.50 1.73
C ALA A 148 19.06 13.00 1.51
N PRO A 149 20.23 12.46 1.89
CA PRO A 149 20.50 11.04 1.72
C PRO A 149 19.45 10.22 2.45
N TYR A 150 18.93 9.20 1.78
CA TYR A 150 18.03 8.24 2.38
C TYR A 150 18.79 7.37 3.37
N GLY A 151 18.64 7.69 4.67
CA GLY A 151 19.10 6.84 5.76
C GLY A 151 19.80 7.64 6.85
N GLU A 152 19.04 8.35 7.67
CA GLU A 152 19.41 8.69 9.05
C GLU A 152 18.18 9.31 9.73
N ALA A 153 17.43 8.47 10.44
CA ALA A 153 16.62 8.87 11.58
C ALA A 153 16.39 7.58 12.40
N ASP A 154 17.03 7.56 13.57
CA ASP A 154 17.05 6.55 14.63
C ASP A 154 15.79 5.66 14.76
#